data_AF-A0A8H3DPF1-F1
#
_entry.id   AF-A0A8H3DPF1-F1
#
_cell.length_a   1.000
_cell.length_b   1.000
_cell.length_c   1.000
_cell.angle_alpha   90.00
_cell.angle_beta   90.00
_cell.angle_gamma   90.00
#
_symmetry.space_group_name_H-M   'P 1'
#
loop_
_entity.id
_entity.type
_entity.pdbx_description
1 polymer ?
#
loop_
_entity_poly.entity_id
_entity_poly.type
_entity_poly.pdbx_seq_one_letter_code
_entity_poly.pdbx_strand_id
1 'polypeptide(L)'
;MYEGPSTVTNDFLESWRSFVPFHAYQIFQRGVYFSVELVPNRLAAISLNTLYWFDSNQAVDGCPKKGNDPGTLELVWLTGHVAPTKGDYFPRCFSRYGELALRYQDTILGHLFGHKNVDHFIVHSIDTILDPTPSMRITGRNKEAQISDRLYADFKALSKKEKVDYDDYFVLNIGPSVIPEYTPSVRVFTYNITGIDSAEPSPIANVDRSLDSEELNTSKIDCTKKEHKNKKKCVFKKPRHANKRSPSRRNTLWSPTGYAQFYISESSWANKTHPPQYELEYATYSLSTLREANASIIPEHLLPPELRGESIERLTKSRFAPYGLCDLTIPSWVKFARKMGQKKKLWKRFREAMFLET
;
A
#
# COMPACT_ATOMS: atom_id res chain seq x y z
N MET A 1 -17.46 -12.75 -5.64
CA MET A 1 -16.67 -13.81 -6.32
C MET A 1 -16.72 -15.04 -5.44
N TYR A 2 -17.05 -16.20 -6.01
CA TYR A 2 -17.04 -17.48 -5.29
C TYR A 2 -15.62 -18.05 -5.21
N GLU A 3 -15.39 -19.01 -4.31
CA GLU A 3 -14.19 -19.85 -4.36
C GLU A 3 -14.19 -20.71 -5.63
N GLY A 4 -13.00 -20.98 -6.15
CA GLY A 4 -12.77 -21.96 -7.20
C GLY A 4 -12.39 -23.34 -6.64
N PRO A 5 -12.12 -24.32 -7.52
CA PRO A 5 -12.02 -24.20 -8.97
C PRO A 5 -13.40 -24.04 -9.66
N SER A 6 -13.45 -23.18 -10.67
CA SER A 6 -14.62 -22.95 -11.51
C SER A 6 -14.20 -22.62 -12.94
N THR A 7 -15.13 -22.59 -13.89
CA THR A 7 -14.86 -22.12 -15.27
C THR A 7 -14.21 -20.74 -15.25
N VAL A 8 -14.75 -19.81 -14.45
CA VAL A 8 -14.22 -18.43 -14.34
C VAL A 8 -12.78 -18.41 -13.82
N THR A 9 -12.46 -19.16 -12.76
CA THR A 9 -11.10 -19.16 -12.21
C THR A 9 -10.09 -19.86 -13.12
N ASN A 10 -10.54 -20.82 -13.94
CA ASN A 10 -9.72 -21.43 -14.99
C ASN A 10 -9.46 -20.46 -16.14
N ASP A 11 -10.46 -19.71 -16.59
CA ASP A 11 -10.31 -18.69 -17.64
C ASP A 11 -9.32 -17.59 -17.20
N PHE A 12 -9.37 -17.19 -15.93
CA PHE A 12 -8.37 -16.29 -15.34
C PHE A 12 -6.96 -16.90 -15.40
N LEU A 13 -6.80 -18.17 -15.02
CA LEU A 13 -5.50 -18.83 -15.06
C LEU A 13 -4.96 -18.91 -16.49
N GLU A 14 -5.80 -19.25 -17.46
CA GLU A 14 -5.42 -19.34 -18.87
C GLU A 14 -4.95 -17.99 -19.40
N SER A 15 -5.71 -16.93 -19.09
CA SER A 15 -5.37 -15.56 -19.49
C SER A 15 -4.10 -15.04 -18.81
N TRP A 16 -3.80 -15.49 -17.59
CA TRP A 16 -2.67 -15.01 -16.78
C TRP A 16 -1.51 -16.01 -16.71
N ARG A 17 -1.53 -17.05 -17.54
CA ARG A 17 -0.64 -18.21 -17.46
C ARG A 17 0.84 -17.85 -17.54
N SER A 18 1.17 -16.78 -18.26
CA SER A 18 2.54 -16.25 -18.42
C SER A 18 3.06 -15.54 -17.17
N PHE A 19 2.18 -15.07 -16.28
CA PHE A 19 2.54 -14.33 -15.07
C PHE A 19 2.47 -15.17 -13.79
N VAL A 20 1.60 -16.18 -13.78
CA VAL A 20 1.46 -17.09 -12.63
C VAL A 20 2.52 -18.20 -12.77
N PRO A 21 3.34 -18.48 -11.73
CA PRO A 21 4.29 -19.58 -11.81
C PRO A 21 3.56 -20.93 -11.76
N PHE A 22 4.07 -21.93 -12.47
CA PHE A 22 3.43 -23.24 -12.61
C PHE A 22 3.05 -23.89 -11.26
N HIS A 23 3.92 -23.79 -10.26
CA HIS A 23 3.66 -24.35 -8.92
C HIS A 23 2.49 -23.66 -8.18
N ALA A 24 2.10 -22.45 -8.58
CA ALA A 24 0.99 -21.71 -8.01
C ALA A 24 -0.35 -21.96 -8.73
N TYR A 25 -0.39 -22.72 -9.84
CA TYR A 25 -1.61 -22.92 -10.64
C TYR A 25 -2.78 -23.46 -9.82
N GLN A 26 -2.55 -24.48 -9.01
CA GLN A 26 -3.61 -25.09 -8.18
C GLN A 26 -4.15 -24.12 -7.13
N ILE A 27 -3.29 -23.27 -6.56
CA ILE A 27 -3.68 -22.24 -5.59
C ILE A 27 -4.48 -21.14 -6.31
N PHE A 28 -3.99 -20.70 -7.47
CA PHE A 28 -4.63 -19.68 -8.29
C PHE A 28 -6.01 -20.13 -8.79
N GLN A 29 -6.17 -21.38 -9.24
CA GLN A 29 -7.48 -21.89 -9.64
C GLN A 29 -8.49 -21.89 -8.49
N ARG A 30 -8.03 -22.03 -7.24
CA ARG A 30 -8.89 -22.07 -6.05
C ARG A 30 -9.30 -20.69 -5.55
N GLY A 31 -8.43 -19.69 -5.61
CA GLY A 31 -8.81 -18.36 -5.11
C GLY A 31 -8.29 -17.16 -5.88
N VAL A 32 -7.59 -17.35 -6.99
CA VAL A 32 -7.11 -16.27 -7.87
C VAL A 32 -6.16 -15.31 -7.11
N TYR A 33 -5.32 -15.92 -6.28
CA TYR A 33 -4.19 -15.29 -5.60
C TYR A 33 -2.93 -16.10 -5.87
N PHE A 34 -1.78 -15.44 -5.86
CA PHE A 34 -0.49 -16.09 -6.06
C PHE A 34 0.66 -15.21 -5.58
N SER A 35 1.80 -15.83 -5.34
CA SER A 35 3.08 -15.17 -5.11
C SER A 35 4.04 -15.48 -6.25
N VAL A 36 4.88 -14.51 -6.62
CA VAL A 36 5.95 -14.70 -7.60
C VAL A 36 7.20 -13.96 -7.13
N GLU A 37 8.36 -14.59 -7.27
CA GLU A 37 9.64 -13.92 -7.04
C GLU A 37 9.95 -13.00 -8.23
N LEU A 38 10.13 -11.72 -7.94
CA LEU A 38 10.61 -10.72 -8.91
C LEU A 38 12.13 -10.75 -9.02
N VAL A 39 12.79 -11.00 -7.88
CA VAL A 39 14.23 -11.25 -7.78
C VAL A 39 14.40 -12.51 -6.94
N PRO A 40 14.98 -13.59 -7.50
CA PRO A 40 15.06 -14.89 -6.82
C PRO A 40 15.65 -14.80 -5.40
N ASN A 41 14.97 -15.40 -4.42
CA ASN A 41 15.34 -15.42 -3.00
C ASN A 41 15.54 -14.04 -2.34
N ARG A 42 15.02 -12.96 -2.93
CA ARG A 42 15.28 -11.57 -2.47
C ARG A 42 14.04 -10.69 -2.45
N LEU A 43 13.21 -10.75 -3.49
CA LEU A 43 12.04 -9.91 -3.62
C LEU A 43 10.90 -10.70 -4.25
N ALA A 44 9.76 -10.74 -3.56
CA ALA A 44 8.54 -11.36 -4.06
C ALA A 44 7.39 -10.36 -4.10
N ALA A 45 6.55 -10.48 -5.12
CA ALA A 45 5.24 -9.86 -5.17
C ALA A 45 4.20 -10.91 -4.78
N ILE A 46 3.19 -10.49 -4.03
CA ILE A 46 2.05 -11.33 -3.71
C ILE A 46 0.76 -10.60 -4.07
N SER A 47 -0.03 -11.26 -4.90
CA SER A 47 -1.31 -10.81 -5.41
C SER A 47 -2.42 -11.53 -4.66
N LEU A 48 -3.27 -10.75 -3.98
CA LEU A 48 -4.34 -11.23 -3.13
C LEU A 48 -5.70 -11.09 -3.81
N ASN A 49 -6.62 -12.00 -3.52
CA ASN A 49 -8.00 -11.82 -3.88
C ASN A 49 -8.79 -11.16 -2.74
N THR A 50 -8.62 -9.84 -2.64
CA THR A 50 -9.30 -9.03 -1.61
C THR A 50 -10.83 -9.06 -1.68
N LEU A 51 -11.42 -9.59 -2.76
CA LEU A 51 -12.87 -9.77 -2.86
C LEU A 51 -13.40 -10.79 -1.84
N TYR A 52 -12.55 -11.68 -1.32
CA TYR A 52 -12.94 -12.56 -0.22
C TYR A 52 -13.00 -11.85 1.13
N TRP A 53 -12.42 -10.67 1.26
CA TRP A 53 -12.49 -9.86 2.48
C TRP A 53 -13.48 -8.70 2.38
N PHE A 54 -13.91 -8.38 1.16
CA PHE A 54 -14.84 -7.31 0.86
C PHE A 54 -16.23 -7.65 1.38
N ASP A 55 -16.75 -6.85 2.30
CA ASP A 55 -18.01 -7.11 3.02
C ASP A 55 -19.27 -7.01 2.13
N SER A 56 -19.14 -6.47 0.91
CA SER A 56 -20.21 -6.54 -0.10
C SER A 56 -20.32 -7.89 -0.77
N ASN A 57 -19.27 -8.72 -0.72
CA ASN A 57 -19.29 -10.02 -1.38
C ASN A 57 -20.11 -11.01 -0.56
N GLN A 58 -21.40 -11.11 -0.85
CA GLN A 58 -22.33 -12.03 -0.17
C GLN A 58 -22.05 -13.52 -0.48
N ALA A 59 -21.10 -13.82 -1.36
CA ALA A 59 -20.72 -15.18 -1.71
C ALA A 59 -19.75 -15.83 -0.70
N VAL A 60 -19.27 -15.07 0.29
CA VAL A 60 -18.31 -15.54 1.30
C VAL A 60 -18.66 -15.00 2.69
N ASP A 61 -18.18 -15.68 3.72
CA ASP A 61 -18.35 -15.26 5.12
C ASP A 61 -17.11 -14.49 5.63
N GLY A 62 -16.14 -14.25 4.75
CA GLY A 62 -14.95 -13.46 4.99
C GLY A 62 -13.91 -14.19 5.83
N CYS A 63 -13.85 -13.89 7.12
CA CYS A 63 -12.83 -14.46 8.01
C CYS A 63 -13.46 -15.03 9.28
N PRO A 64 -14.23 -16.12 9.21
CA PRO A 64 -14.90 -16.74 10.35
C PRO A 64 -13.93 -17.41 11.34
N LYS A 65 -14.31 -17.50 12.63
CA LYS A 65 -13.43 -18.02 13.72
C LYS A 65 -13.02 -19.48 13.52
N LYS A 66 -13.93 -20.27 12.98
CA LYS A 66 -13.76 -21.66 12.59
C LYS A 66 -14.33 -21.77 11.17
N GLY A 67 -13.66 -22.51 10.30
CA GLY A 67 -14.08 -22.70 8.92
C GLY A 67 -12.93 -22.60 7.92
N ASN A 68 -13.13 -23.21 6.76
CA ASN A 68 -12.22 -23.18 5.62
C ASN A 68 -12.65 -22.11 4.60
N ASP A 69 -13.13 -20.95 5.04
CA ASP A 69 -13.52 -19.88 4.12
C ASP A 69 -12.28 -19.40 3.33
N PRO A 70 -12.40 -19.16 2.01
CA PRO A 70 -11.29 -18.72 1.16
C PRO A 70 -10.57 -17.50 1.74
N GLY A 71 -11.27 -16.54 2.34
CA GLY A 71 -10.67 -15.35 2.93
C GLY A 71 -9.71 -15.65 4.10
N THR A 72 -9.84 -16.82 4.75
CA THR A 72 -8.91 -17.24 5.82
C THR A 72 -7.59 -17.83 5.27
N LEU A 73 -7.55 -18.28 4.01
CA LEU A 73 -6.42 -19.03 3.44
C LEU A 73 -5.33 -18.14 2.80
N GLU A 74 -5.60 -16.88 2.48
CA GLU A 74 -4.76 -16.06 1.56
C GLU A 74 -3.70 -15.11 2.21
N LEU A 75 -3.33 -15.27 3.47
CA LEU A 75 -2.76 -14.17 4.25
C LEU A 75 -1.20 -14.06 4.29
N VAL A 76 -0.49 -13.56 3.25
CA VAL A 76 0.94 -13.06 3.26
C VAL A 76 1.23 -12.10 2.07
N TRP A 77 2.04 -11.01 2.21
CA TRP A 77 2.37 -9.84 1.30
C TRP A 77 1.30 -9.36 0.29
N LEU A 78 1.15 -8.04 0.12
CA LEU A 78 -0.22 -7.55 -0.07
C LEU A 78 -0.33 -6.49 -1.16
N THR A 79 -0.49 -6.94 -2.41
CA THR A 79 -1.21 -6.19 -3.44
C THR A 79 -2.64 -6.72 -3.52
N GLY A 80 -3.60 -5.86 -3.76
CA GLY A 80 -4.99 -6.27 -3.88
C GLY A 80 -5.87 -5.21 -4.51
N HIS A 81 -7.11 -5.55 -4.83
CA HIS A 81 -8.02 -4.60 -5.47
C HIS A 81 -8.63 -3.64 -4.44
N VAL A 82 -9.35 -4.15 -3.44
CA VAL A 82 -10.03 -3.36 -2.41
C VAL A 82 -9.06 -3.10 -1.26
N ALA A 83 -8.82 -1.84 -0.91
CA ALA A 83 -7.95 -1.49 0.21
C ALA A 83 -8.57 -1.92 1.57
N PRO A 84 -7.77 -2.44 2.53
CA PRO A 84 -8.25 -2.76 3.87
C PRO A 84 -8.72 -1.51 4.60
N THR A 85 -10.03 -1.37 4.77
CA THR A 85 -10.64 -0.31 5.59
C THR A 85 -11.76 -0.90 6.45
N LYS A 86 -12.07 -0.23 7.57
CA LYS A 86 -13.17 -0.61 8.47
C LYS A 86 -14.56 -0.60 7.82
N GLY A 87 -14.71 0.11 6.69
CA GLY A 87 -15.99 0.22 5.98
C GLY A 87 -16.10 -0.67 4.75
N ASP A 88 -14.99 -1.23 4.27
CA ASP A 88 -14.98 -2.10 3.09
C ASP A 88 -14.72 -3.57 3.44
N TYR A 89 -14.04 -3.86 4.54
CA TYR A 89 -13.70 -5.24 4.91
C TYR A 89 -14.59 -5.76 6.02
N PHE A 90 -14.84 -7.08 6.01
CA PHE A 90 -15.36 -7.76 7.21
C PHE A 90 -14.45 -7.44 8.41
N PRO A 91 -14.98 -7.05 9.58
CA PRO A 91 -14.17 -6.55 10.70
C PRO A 91 -13.02 -7.47 11.10
N ARG A 92 -13.25 -8.79 11.07
CA ARG A 92 -12.20 -9.77 11.39
C ARG A 92 -11.14 -9.91 10.30
N CYS A 93 -11.50 -9.77 9.02
CA CYS A 93 -10.53 -9.74 7.94
C CYS A 93 -9.67 -8.48 8.03
N PHE A 94 -10.29 -7.32 8.31
CA PHE A 94 -9.57 -6.08 8.54
C PHE A 94 -8.55 -6.21 9.68
N SER A 95 -8.96 -6.73 10.84
CA SER A 95 -8.04 -6.95 11.97
C SER A 95 -6.93 -7.95 11.65
N ARG A 96 -7.24 -9.06 10.95
CA ARG A 96 -6.23 -10.05 10.55
C ARG A 96 -5.21 -9.50 9.57
N TYR A 97 -5.67 -8.74 8.57
CA TYR A 97 -4.78 -8.04 7.64
C TYR A 97 -3.87 -7.07 8.40
N GLY A 98 -4.46 -6.22 9.25
CA GLY A 98 -3.72 -5.23 10.03
C GLY A 98 -2.71 -5.87 10.97
N GLU A 99 -3.07 -6.99 11.60
CA GLU A 99 -2.16 -7.81 12.42
C GLU A 99 -0.92 -8.25 11.63
N LEU A 100 -1.09 -8.72 10.39
CA LEU A 100 0.03 -9.17 9.55
C LEU A 100 0.88 -8.00 9.08
N ALA A 101 0.26 -6.91 8.65
CA ALA A 101 0.95 -5.70 8.22
C ALA A 101 1.79 -5.11 9.35
N LEU A 102 1.27 -5.10 10.59
CA LEU A 102 1.99 -4.66 11.78
C LEU A 102 3.03 -5.68 12.27
N ARG A 103 2.78 -6.98 12.09
CA ARG A 103 3.67 -8.05 12.52
C ARG A 103 4.92 -8.11 11.65
N TYR A 104 4.81 -8.04 10.33
CA TYR A 104 5.92 -8.31 9.42
C TYR A 104 6.46 -7.04 8.76
N GLN A 105 6.59 -5.96 9.52
CA GLN A 105 7.11 -4.69 8.99
C GLN A 105 8.54 -4.83 8.48
N ASP A 106 9.37 -5.68 9.08
CA ASP A 106 10.73 -5.89 8.59
C ASP A 106 10.82 -6.61 7.25
N THR A 107 9.72 -7.27 6.88
CA THR A 107 9.59 -8.06 5.66
C THR A 107 8.84 -7.22 4.63
N ILE A 108 7.58 -6.85 4.90
CA ILE A 108 6.68 -6.14 3.97
C ILE A 108 7.18 -4.71 3.66
N LEU A 109 7.45 -4.46 2.37
CA LEU A 109 8.00 -3.19 1.89
C LEU A 109 6.95 -2.13 1.53
N GLY A 110 5.75 -2.56 1.16
CA GLY A 110 4.69 -1.68 0.71
C GLY A 110 3.40 -2.41 0.44
N HIS A 111 2.33 -1.63 0.34
CA HIS A 111 0.97 -2.10 0.15
C HIS A 111 0.32 -1.26 -0.96
N LEU A 112 -0.13 -1.90 -2.03
CA LEU A 112 -0.67 -1.24 -3.23
C LEU A 112 -2.09 -1.71 -3.50
N PHE A 113 -3.03 -0.77 -3.63
CA PHE A 113 -4.45 -1.01 -3.80
C PHE A 113 -5.08 -0.06 -4.82
N GLY A 114 -6.35 -0.32 -5.19
CA GLY A 114 -7.16 0.54 -6.06
C GLY A 114 -8.60 0.65 -5.55
N HIS A 115 -9.56 0.31 -6.41
CA HIS A 115 -11.02 0.22 -6.15
C HIS A 115 -11.74 1.55 -5.92
N LYS A 116 -11.15 2.48 -5.16
CA LYS A 116 -11.78 3.79 -4.89
C LYS A 116 -11.62 4.79 -6.03
N ASN A 117 -10.75 4.51 -7.00
CA ASN A 117 -10.47 5.33 -8.19
C ASN A 117 -9.97 6.75 -7.89
N VAL A 118 -9.57 7.02 -6.65
CA VAL A 118 -9.11 8.32 -6.14
C VAL A 118 -7.67 8.15 -5.67
N ASP A 119 -6.78 9.06 -6.05
CA ASP A 119 -5.38 9.03 -5.63
C ASP A 119 -5.26 9.38 -4.15
N HIS A 120 -4.95 8.41 -3.30
CA HIS A 120 -4.65 8.70 -1.90
C HIS A 120 -3.82 7.62 -1.23
N PHE A 121 -3.48 7.84 0.03
CA PHE A 121 -2.88 6.84 0.89
C PHE A 121 -3.56 6.85 2.26
N ILE A 122 -3.50 5.73 2.97
CA ILE A 122 -4.09 5.57 4.29
C ILE A 122 -2.99 5.19 5.28
N VAL A 123 -3.02 5.78 6.47
CA VAL A 123 -2.14 5.42 7.59
C VAL A 123 -2.99 4.75 8.65
N HIS A 124 -2.85 3.43 8.81
CA HIS A 124 -3.53 2.69 9.86
C HIS A 124 -2.66 2.63 11.11
N SER A 125 -3.31 2.71 12.27
CA SER A 125 -2.66 2.57 13.58
C SER A 125 -3.04 1.25 14.23
N ILE A 126 -2.22 0.75 15.16
CA ILE A 126 -2.53 -0.43 15.96
C ILE A 126 -3.88 -0.31 16.69
N ASP A 127 -4.20 0.88 17.21
CA ASP A 127 -5.45 1.17 17.91
C ASP A 127 -6.66 0.84 17.01
N THR A 128 -6.55 1.20 15.72
CA THR A 128 -7.55 0.94 14.68
C THR A 128 -7.76 -0.55 14.42
N ILE A 129 -6.70 -1.36 14.59
CA ILE A 129 -6.70 -2.81 14.31
C ILE A 129 -7.20 -3.63 15.51
N LEU A 130 -6.83 -3.21 16.72
CA LEU A 130 -7.24 -3.86 17.97
C LEU A 130 -8.72 -3.64 18.27
N ASP A 131 -9.24 -2.46 17.96
CA ASP A 131 -10.65 -2.14 18.09
C ASP A 131 -11.25 -1.71 16.73
N PRO A 132 -11.62 -2.69 15.88
CA PRO A 132 -12.21 -2.43 14.60
C PRO A 132 -13.67 -1.99 14.76
N THR A 133 -13.90 -0.76 15.22
CA THR A 133 -15.24 -0.17 15.24
C THR A 133 -15.88 -0.23 13.85
N PRO A 134 -17.09 -0.83 13.70
CA PRO A 134 -17.79 -0.84 12.43
C PRO A 134 -17.96 0.59 11.91
N SER A 135 -17.66 0.77 10.64
CA SER A 135 -17.77 2.06 9.97
C SER A 135 -18.65 1.89 8.75
N MET A 136 -19.55 2.83 8.50
CA MET A 136 -20.34 2.79 7.27
C MET A 136 -19.41 2.86 6.06
N ARG A 137 -19.70 2.03 5.05
CA ARG A 137 -19.04 2.10 3.76
C ARG A 137 -19.30 3.45 3.11
N ILE A 138 -18.25 4.04 2.56
CA ILE A 138 -18.37 5.28 1.79
C ILE A 138 -18.78 4.91 0.35
N THR A 139 -20.00 5.28 -0.03
CA THR A 139 -20.62 5.03 -1.35
C THR A 139 -21.55 6.17 -1.74
N GLY A 140 -21.94 6.24 -3.01
CA GLY A 140 -22.94 7.20 -3.51
C GLY A 140 -22.35 8.54 -3.93
N ARG A 141 -23.23 9.54 -4.12
CA ARG A 141 -22.91 10.83 -4.79
C ARG A 141 -21.92 11.73 -4.05
N ASN A 142 -21.70 11.52 -2.75
CA ASN A 142 -20.79 12.34 -1.93
C ASN A 142 -19.55 11.54 -1.47
N LYS A 143 -19.22 10.45 -2.16
CA LYS A 143 -18.15 9.53 -1.76
C LYS A 143 -16.80 10.24 -1.64
N GLU A 144 -16.51 11.17 -2.56
CA GLU A 144 -15.28 11.93 -2.66
C GLU A 144 -15.07 12.82 -1.43
N ALA A 145 -16.08 13.62 -1.10
CA ALA A 145 -16.06 14.49 0.08
C ALA A 145 -15.90 13.67 1.36
N GLN A 146 -16.62 12.55 1.48
CA GLN A 146 -16.52 11.65 2.64
C GLN A 146 -15.14 11.00 2.78
N ILE A 147 -14.51 10.57 1.67
CA ILE A 147 -13.14 10.03 1.67
C ILE A 147 -12.16 11.11 2.13
N SER A 148 -12.23 12.30 1.51
CA SER A 148 -11.37 13.44 1.83
C SER A 148 -11.51 13.85 3.30
N ASP A 149 -12.74 14.02 3.81
CA ASP A 149 -13.00 14.50 5.16
C ASP A 149 -12.54 13.50 6.22
N ARG A 150 -12.79 12.20 5.99
CA ARG A 150 -12.31 11.13 6.88
C ARG A 150 -10.80 11.09 6.90
N LEU A 151 -10.16 11.11 5.73
CA LEU A 151 -8.71 11.07 5.62
C LEU A 151 -8.06 12.28 6.32
N TYR A 152 -8.62 13.47 6.15
CA TYR A 152 -8.15 14.66 6.83
C TYR A 152 -8.33 14.57 8.35
N ALA A 153 -9.44 14.02 8.82
CA ALA A 153 -9.69 13.80 10.25
C ALA A 153 -8.63 12.86 10.84
N ASP A 154 -8.30 11.77 10.16
CA ASP A 154 -7.25 10.82 10.58
C ASP A 154 -5.87 11.49 10.63
N PHE A 155 -5.51 12.27 9.61
CA PHE A 155 -4.25 13.02 9.58
C PHE A 155 -4.19 14.10 10.65
N LYS A 156 -5.30 14.79 10.91
CA LYS A 156 -5.42 15.78 11.99
C LYS A 156 -5.28 15.11 13.36
N ALA A 157 -5.90 13.96 13.59
CA ALA A 157 -5.74 13.19 14.81
C ALA A 157 -4.28 12.73 15.00
N LEU A 158 -3.66 12.19 13.97
CA LEU A 158 -2.26 11.77 13.98
C LEU A 158 -1.30 12.94 14.25
N SER A 159 -1.62 14.13 13.73
CA SER A 159 -0.80 15.32 13.91
C SER A 159 -0.73 15.83 15.36
N LYS A 160 -1.74 15.51 16.18
CA LYS A 160 -1.80 15.86 17.61
C LYS A 160 -0.98 14.93 18.51
N LYS A 161 -0.60 13.74 18.04
CA LYS A 161 0.25 12.82 18.82
C LYS A 161 1.65 13.43 18.98
N GLU A 162 2.12 13.62 20.20
CA GLU A 162 3.45 14.18 20.47
C GLU A 162 4.57 13.21 20.05
N LYS A 163 4.46 11.96 20.49
CA LYS A 163 5.38 10.87 20.17
C LYS A 163 4.67 9.83 19.32
N VAL A 164 5.38 9.34 18.31
CA VAL A 164 4.90 8.32 17.38
C VAL A 164 5.87 7.16 17.43
N ASP A 165 5.35 5.99 17.76
CA ASP A 165 6.07 4.74 17.56
C ASP A 165 5.70 4.18 16.20
N TYR A 166 6.62 4.25 15.24
CA TYR A 166 6.37 3.78 13.87
C TYR A 166 6.12 2.28 13.77
N ASP A 167 6.47 1.51 14.81
CA ASP A 167 6.05 0.12 14.90
C ASP A 167 4.52 0.06 14.84
N ASP A 168 3.78 1.01 15.40
CA ASP A 168 2.31 0.93 15.48
C ASP A 168 1.57 1.34 14.20
N TYR A 169 2.26 1.54 13.08
CA TYR A 169 1.67 2.07 11.86
C TYR A 169 2.05 1.29 10.61
N PHE A 170 1.10 1.10 9.71
CA PHE A 170 1.38 0.68 8.33
C PHE A 170 0.64 1.59 7.34
N VAL A 171 1.10 1.59 6.10
CA VAL A 171 0.65 2.54 5.08
C VAL A 171 0.14 1.80 3.87
N LEU A 172 -1.02 2.21 3.37
CA LEU A 172 -1.63 1.70 2.15
C LEU A 172 -1.55 2.78 1.08
N ASN A 173 -1.08 2.46 -0.12
CA ASN A 173 -1.15 3.36 -1.27
C ASN A 173 -2.32 2.94 -2.16
N ILE A 174 -3.18 3.89 -2.52
CA ILE A 174 -4.34 3.68 -3.37
C ILE A 174 -4.12 4.45 -4.67
N GLY A 175 -4.02 3.70 -5.77
CA GLY A 175 -3.87 4.26 -7.11
C GLY A 175 -5.22 4.75 -7.67
N PRO A 176 -5.20 5.82 -8.48
CA PRO A 176 -6.36 6.23 -9.26
C PRO A 176 -6.64 5.27 -10.43
N SER A 177 -7.74 5.51 -11.16
CA SER A 177 -8.22 4.62 -12.21
C SER A 177 -7.75 5.03 -13.62
N VAL A 178 -7.59 4.04 -14.49
CA VAL A 178 -7.46 4.24 -15.95
C VAL A 178 -8.83 4.36 -16.62
N ILE A 179 -9.87 3.77 -16.04
CA ILE A 179 -11.25 3.85 -16.55
C ILE A 179 -11.81 5.24 -16.27
N PRO A 180 -12.46 5.91 -17.25
CA PRO A 180 -12.86 7.32 -17.22
C PRO A 180 -14.07 7.63 -16.31
N GLU A 181 -14.03 7.20 -15.05
CA GLU A 181 -14.82 7.81 -13.96
C GLU A 181 -14.17 9.15 -13.53
N TYR A 182 -12.83 9.20 -13.58
CA TYR A 182 -12.00 10.40 -13.47
C TYR A 182 -10.99 10.41 -14.62
N THR A 183 -10.13 11.43 -14.68
CA THR A 183 -9.07 11.50 -15.69
C THR A 183 -8.19 10.23 -15.65
N PRO A 184 -8.06 9.49 -16.77
CA PRO A 184 -7.25 8.28 -16.83
C PRO A 184 -5.83 8.52 -16.38
N SER A 185 -5.34 7.70 -15.45
CA SER A 185 -4.07 7.97 -14.78
C SER A 185 -3.29 6.70 -14.42
N VAL A 186 -1.96 6.84 -14.39
CA VAL A 186 -1.01 5.74 -14.17
C VAL A 186 0.09 6.23 -13.24
N ARG A 187 0.57 5.35 -12.36
CA ARG A 187 1.64 5.64 -11.41
C ARG A 187 2.85 4.74 -11.66
N VAL A 188 4.04 5.34 -11.59
CA VAL A 188 5.31 4.63 -11.68
C VAL A 188 6.09 4.82 -10.39
N PHE A 189 6.33 3.72 -9.66
CA PHE A 189 7.13 3.72 -8.44
C PHE A 189 8.61 3.48 -8.75
N THR A 190 9.48 4.09 -7.97
CA THR A 190 10.91 3.76 -7.92
C THR A 190 11.26 3.16 -6.57
N TYR A 191 12.32 2.36 -6.56
CA TYR A 191 12.85 1.73 -5.36
C TYR A 191 14.38 1.69 -5.41
N ASN A 192 14.99 1.60 -4.24
CA ASN A 192 16.44 1.62 -4.10
C ASN A 192 17.05 0.26 -4.43
N ILE A 193 18.03 0.23 -5.34
CA ILE A 193 18.79 -0.97 -5.72
C ILE A 193 20.26 -0.93 -5.26
N THR A 194 20.62 0.06 -4.46
CA THR A 194 21.99 0.24 -3.96
C THR A 194 22.41 -0.94 -3.12
N GLY A 195 23.59 -1.51 -3.42
CA GLY A 195 24.13 -2.65 -2.70
C GLY A 195 23.52 -4.00 -3.10
N ILE A 196 22.77 -4.07 -4.21
CA ILE A 196 22.21 -5.32 -4.76
C ILE A 196 23.30 -6.37 -5.01
N ASP A 197 24.45 -5.96 -5.56
CA ASP A 197 25.57 -6.85 -5.90
C ASP A 197 26.29 -7.41 -4.66
N SER A 198 26.23 -6.67 -3.55
CA SER A 198 26.87 -7.04 -2.27
C SER A 198 25.95 -7.75 -1.29
N ALA A 199 24.65 -7.85 -1.61
CA ALA A 199 23.69 -8.48 -0.72
C ALA A 199 23.78 -10.01 -0.87
N GLU A 200 23.91 -10.74 0.23
CA GLU A 200 23.76 -12.19 0.24
C GLU A 200 22.26 -12.57 0.25
N PRO A 201 21.85 -13.65 -0.43
CA PRO A 201 20.48 -14.17 -0.31
C PRO A 201 20.18 -14.48 1.15
N SER A 202 19.13 -13.87 1.71
CA SER A 202 18.64 -14.28 3.02
C SER A 202 17.82 -15.55 2.84
N PRO A 203 18.10 -16.65 3.57
CA PRO A 203 17.22 -17.81 3.54
C PRO A 203 15.82 -17.35 3.95
N ILE A 204 14.80 -17.66 3.14
CA ILE A 204 13.41 -17.58 3.59
C ILE A 204 13.34 -18.53 4.79
N ALA A 205 13.30 -17.97 6.00
CA ALA A 205 13.30 -18.77 7.22
C ALA A 205 12.13 -19.74 7.13
N ASN A 206 12.42 -21.05 7.22
CA ASN A 206 11.41 -22.08 7.35
C ASN A 206 10.46 -21.66 8.48
N VAL A 207 9.24 -21.28 8.12
CA VAL A 207 8.22 -20.94 9.10
C VAL A 207 7.86 -22.23 9.80
N ASP A 208 8.47 -22.43 10.96
CA ASP A 208 8.18 -23.56 11.83
C ASP A 208 6.67 -23.62 12.09
N ARG A 209 6.05 -24.73 11.68
CA ARG A 209 4.60 -24.95 11.77
C ARG A 209 4.15 -25.25 13.20
N SER A 210 5.04 -25.28 14.19
CA SER A 210 4.68 -25.60 15.57
C SER A 210 4.32 -24.36 16.41
N LEU A 211 3.13 -23.77 16.20
CA LEU A 211 2.60 -22.78 17.16
C LEU A 211 1.08 -22.86 17.24
N ASP A 212 0.56 -23.96 17.75
CA ASP A 212 -0.81 -24.04 18.31
C ASP A 212 -0.86 -25.05 19.45
N SER A 213 -0.22 -24.74 20.56
CA SER A 213 -0.59 -25.25 21.89
C SER A 213 0.22 -24.49 22.93
N GLU A 214 -0.47 -23.76 23.79
CA GLU A 214 -0.15 -23.48 25.21
C GLU A 214 -1.02 -22.27 25.62
N GLU A 215 -2.27 -22.57 25.98
CA GLU A 215 -2.96 -21.78 26.98
C GLU A 215 -2.24 -22.01 28.30
N LEU A 216 -1.60 -20.97 28.87
CA LEU A 216 -1.31 -20.93 30.30
C LEU A 216 -0.99 -19.50 30.79
N ASN A 217 -1.68 -19.17 31.88
CA ASN A 217 -1.42 -18.16 32.90
C ASN A 217 -1.93 -16.70 32.78
N THR A 218 -2.77 -16.38 33.77
CA THR A 218 -3.63 -15.22 33.98
C THR A 218 -2.97 -14.11 34.82
N SER A 219 -1.72 -13.74 34.51
CA SER A 219 -1.15 -12.48 35.06
C SER A 219 -1.42 -11.31 34.11
N LYS A 220 -2.01 -10.21 34.62
CA LYS A 220 -2.26 -8.98 33.84
C LYS A 220 -0.93 -8.37 33.43
N ILE A 221 -0.49 -8.62 32.18
CA ILE A 221 0.70 -7.99 31.62
C ILE A 221 0.33 -6.54 31.30
N ASP A 222 1.12 -5.59 31.80
CA ASP A 222 0.99 -4.18 31.46
C ASP A 222 1.53 -3.91 30.06
N CYS A 223 0.61 -3.84 29.09
CA CYS A 223 0.93 -3.63 27.68
C CYS A 223 1.38 -2.21 27.34
N THR A 224 1.36 -1.29 28.31
CA THR A 224 1.89 0.07 28.14
C THR A 224 3.41 0.13 28.25
N LYS A 225 4.04 -0.88 28.88
CA LYS A 225 5.50 -0.96 28.99
C LYS A 225 6.14 -1.38 27.66
N LYS A 226 7.20 -0.68 27.26
CA LYS A 226 7.96 -0.93 26.02
C LYS A 226 8.48 -2.36 25.90
N GLU A 227 8.91 -2.95 27.02
CA GLU A 227 9.37 -4.34 27.14
C GLU A 227 8.25 -5.39 27.00
N HIS A 228 6.99 -4.98 27.14
CA HIS A 228 5.83 -5.87 27.07
C HIS A 228 5.01 -5.66 25.80
N LYS A 229 5.24 -4.54 25.11
CA LYS A 229 4.56 -4.18 23.87
C LYS A 229 4.59 -5.33 22.84
N ASN A 230 5.71 -6.01 22.66
CA ASN A 230 5.80 -7.09 21.67
C ASN A 230 5.43 -8.49 22.22
N LYS A 231 5.00 -8.59 23.48
CA LYS A 231 4.58 -9.88 24.05
C LYS A 231 3.28 -10.34 23.42
N LYS A 232 3.12 -11.67 23.33
CA LYS A 232 1.95 -12.35 22.74
C LYS A 232 0.60 -11.88 23.34
N LYS A 233 0.62 -11.37 24.57
CA LYS A 233 -0.57 -10.91 25.30
C LYS A 233 -0.98 -9.46 24.94
N CYS A 234 -0.10 -8.69 24.30
CA CYS A 234 -0.25 -7.23 24.17
C CYS A 234 -0.50 -6.72 22.76
N VAL A 235 0.00 -7.41 21.74
CA VAL A 235 -0.19 -6.95 20.35
C VAL A 235 -0.95 -7.99 19.56
N PHE A 236 -0.54 -9.27 19.55
CA PHE A 236 -1.27 -10.40 18.96
C PHE A 236 -0.70 -11.72 19.50
N LYS A 237 -1.35 -12.88 19.30
CA LYS A 237 -0.89 -14.20 19.82
C LYS A 237 0.56 -14.59 19.42
N LYS A 238 1.17 -13.93 18.44
CA LYS A 238 2.54 -14.16 17.95
C LYS A 238 3.38 -12.87 18.04
N PRO A 239 4.72 -12.97 18.19
CA PRO A 239 5.60 -11.81 18.28
C PRO A 239 5.56 -10.93 17.02
N ARG A 240 6.11 -9.71 17.15
CA ARG A 240 6.27 -8.76 16.05
C ARG A 240 7.69 -8.78 15.50
N HIS A 241 7.78 -8.73 14.19
CA HIS A 241 8.99 -8.61 13.38
C HIS A 241 9.06 -7.18 12.83
N ALA A 242 9.58 -6.28 13.67
CA ALA A 242 9.78 -4.88 13.34
C ALA A 242 11.21 -4.49 13.70
N ASN A 243 11.92 -3.87 12.75
CA ASN A 243 13.29 -3.46 12.93
C ASN A 243 13.47 -2.04 12.38
N LYS A 244 14.08 -1.14 13.17
CA LYS A 244 14.35 0.24 12.72
C LYS A 244 15.29 0.33 11.51
N ARG A 245 16.03 -0.75 11.22
CA ARG A 245 16.95 -0.86 10.09
C ARG A 245 16.32 -1.56 8.88
N SER A 246 15.06 -2.02 8.96
CA SER A 246 14.41 -2.68 7.83
C SER A 246 14.13 -1.70 6.69
N PRO A 247 13.97 -2.19 5.45
CA PRO A 247 13.75 -1.30 4.30
C PRO A 247 12.39 -0.59 4.31
N SER A 248 11.41 -1.05 5.09
CA SER A 248 10.15 -0.34 5.35
C SER A 248 10.31 0.85 6.32
N ARG A 249 11.45 0.94 7.02
CA ARG A 249 11.72 1.92 8.09
C ARG A 249 12.84 2.89 7.77
N ARG A 250 13.73 2.52 6.85
CA ARG A 250 14.83 3.36 6.38
C ARG A 250 15.07 3.07 4.91
N ASN A 251 15.36 4.10 4.12
CA ASN A 251 15.78 3.93 2.74
C ASN A 251 17.08 3.09 2.66
N THR A 252 16.93 1.85 2.21
CA THR A 252 17.97 0.83 2.00
C THR A 252 17.57 -0.02 0.79
N LEU A 253 18.33 -1.06 0.45
CA LEU A 253 17.98 -1.98 -0.64
C LEU A 253 16.50 -2.42 -0.57
N TRP A 254 15.79 -2.28 -1.69
CA TRP A 254 14.37 -2.53 -1.91
C TRP A 254 13.38 -1.52 -1.32
N SER A 255 13.84 -0.53 -0.55
CA SER A 255 12.96 0.54 -0.06
C SER A 255 12.35 1.33 -1.23
N PRO A 256 11.02 1.56 -1.25
CA PRO A 256 10.42 2.45 -2.22
C PRO A 256 10.88 3.90 -1.97
N THR A 257 11.33 4.57 -3.03
CA THR A 257 11.99 5.89 -2.96
C THR A 257 11.06 7.04 -3.37
N GLY A 258 10.07 6.76 -4.20
CA GLY A 258 9.07 7.74 -4.62
C GLY A 258 8.22 7.20 -5.75
N TYR A 259 7.37 8.06 -6.30
CA TYR A 259 6.62 7.75 -7.51
C TYR A 259 6.37 9.01 -8.33
N ALA A 260 6.14 8.81 -9.62
CA ALA A 260 5.60 9.78 -10.55
C ALA A 260 4.17 9.38 -10.92
N GLN A 261 3.24 10.32 -10.81
CA GLN A 261 1.85 10.19 -11.20
C GLN A 261 1.67 10.85 -12.56
N PHE A 262 1.13 10.09 -13.51
CA PHE A 262 0.84 10.54 -14.85
C PHE A 262 -0.67 10.48 -15.11
N TYR A 263 -1.14 11.33 -16.00
CA TYR A 263 -2.51 11.31 -16.50
C TYR A 263 -2.53 11.48 -18.02
N ILE A 264 -3.68 11.16 -18.61
CA ILE A 264 -3.95 11.37 -20.03
C ILE A 264 -5.12 12.37 -20.12
N SER A 265 -4.82 13.59 -20.55
CA SER A 265 -5.83 14.60 -20.85
C SER A 265 -6.72 14.14 -22.03
N GLU A 266 -7.96 14.64 -22.12
CA GLU A 266 -8.87 14.29 -23.23
C GLU A 266 -8.27 14.59 -24.61
N SER A 267 -7.52 15.69 -24.73
CA SER A 267 -6.80 16.05 -25.96
C SER A 267 -5.67 15.08 -26.32
N SER A 268 -5.18 14.31 -25.35
CA SER A 268 -4.05 13.38 -25.47
C SER A 268 -4.51 11.92 -25.57
N TRP A 269 -5.80 11.67 -25.76
CA TRP A 269 -6.34 10.33 -25.97
C TRP A 269 -5.82 9.69 -27.25
N ALA A 270 -5.67 8.37 -27.21
CA ALA A 270 -5.25 7.58 -28.35
C ALA A 270 -6.28 7.69 -29.50
N ASN A 271 -5.80 7.73 -30.74
CA ASN A 271 -6.64 7.63 -31.92
C ASN A 271 -6.03 6.63 -32.92
N LYS A 272 -6.62 6.49 -34.11
CA LYS A 272 -6.18 5.50 -35.11
C LYS A 272 -4.72 5.66 -35.55
N THR A 273 -4.17 6.86 -35.43
CA THR A 273 -2.84 7.21 -35.97
C THR A 273 -1.85 7.63 -34.89
N HIS A 274 -2.31 7.93 -33.67
CA HIS A 274 -1.45 8.43 -32.59
C HIS A 274 -1.70 7.64 -31.29
N PRO A 275 -0.64 7.17 -30.61
CA PRO A 275 -0.75 6.62 -29.26
C PRO A 275 -1.15 7.70 -28.26
N PRO A 276 -1.66 7.32 -27.07
CA PRO A 276 -1.98 8.31 -26.04
C PRO A 276 -0.70 8.99 -25.54
N GLN A 277 -0.80 10.26 -25.19
CA GLN A 277 0.30 11.01 -24.59
C GLN A 277 0.08 11.16 -23.09
N TYR A 278 1.11 10.79 -22.32
CA TYR A 278 1.09 10.87 -20.86
C TYR A 278 1.74 12.16 -20.41
N GLU A 279 1.07 12.86 -19.49
CA GLU A 279 1.54 14.09 -18.88
C GLU A 279 1.84 13.85 -17.40
N LEU A 280 2.98 14.37 -16.92
CA LEU A 280 3.32 14.30 -15.50
C LEU A 280 2.35 15.20 -14.72
N GLU A 281 1.59 14.62 -13.80
CA GLU A 281 0.76 15.37 -12.88
C GLU A 281 1.60 15.90 -11.71
N TYR A 282 2.26 14.99 -11.01
CA TYR A 282 3.17 15.28 -9.94
C TYR A 282 4.10 14.10 -9.66
N ALA A 283 5.17 14.37 -8.94
CA ALA A 283 6.07 13.38 -8.39
C ALA A 283 6.28 13.64 -6.89
N THR A 284 6.47 12.58 -6.12
CA THR A 284 6.61 12.70 -4.67
C THR A 284 7.99 13.22 -4.24
N TYR A 285 9.00 13.13 -5.11
CA TYR A 285 10.39 13.47 -4.83
C TYR A 285 10.61 14.93 -4.43
N SER A 286 11.75 15.22 -3.79
CA SER A 286 12.26 16.58 -3.67
C SER A 286 12.85 17.08 -4.99
N LEU A 287 12.93 18.40 -5.15
CA LEU A 287 13.64 19.00 -6.29
C LEU A 287 15.12 18.62 -6.31
N SER A 288 15.76 18.44 -5.14
CA SER A 288 17.15 17.95 -5.09
C SER A 288 17.28 16.56 -5.70
N THR A 289 16.37 15.63 -5.37
CA THR A 289 16.35 14.28 -5.95
C THR A 289 16.09 14.30 -7.45
N LEU A 290 15.24 15.22 -7.93
CA LEU A 290 14.99 15.39 -9.36
C LEU A 290 16.16 16.05 -10.12
N ARG A 291 16.97 16.90 -9.44
CA ARG A 291 18.18 17.55 -10.00
C ARG A 291 19.37 16.60 -10.10
N GLU A 292 19.58 15.81 -9.05
CA GLU A 292 20.66 14.81 -8.98
C GLU A 292 20.49 13.70 -10.04
N ALA A 293 19.36 13.67 -10.76
CA ALA A 293 18.98 12.68 -11.75
C ALA A 293 19.66 12.84 -13.13
N ASN A 294 20.97 13.11 -13.17
CA ASN A 294 21.79 12.71 -14.32
C ASN A 294 21.76 11.17 -14.56
N ALA A 295 21.04 10.42 -13.72
CA ALA A 295 20.48 9.09 -14.01
C ALA A 295 18.97 9.01 -13.67
N SER A 296 18.11 9.07 -14.70
CA SER A 296 16.97 8.17 -14.94
C SER A 296 15.92 7.87 -13.85
N ILE A 297 15.60 8.75 -12.88
CA ILE A 297 14.45 8.50 -11.98
C ILE A 297 13.11 8.61 -12.73
N ILE A 298 12.97 9.67 -13.53
CA ILE A 298 11.88 9.85 -14.49
C ILE A 298 12.54 10.15 -15.83
N PRO A 299 12.24 9.40 -16.91
CA PRO A 299 12.77 9.70 -18.23
C PRO A 299 12.53 11.16 -18.65
N GLU A 300 13.56 11.83 -19.18
CA GLU A 300 13.51 13.27 -19.45
C GLU A 300 12.37 13.67 -20.40
N HIS A 301 12.06 12.84 -21.40
CA HIS A 301 10.96 13.08 -22.33
C HIS A 301 9.58 13.08 -21.67
N LEU A 302 9.44 12.47 -20.48
CA LEU A 302 8.20 12.46 -19.67
C LEU A 302 8.15 13.61 -18.65
N LEU A 303 9.25 14.35 -18.46
CA LEU A 303 9.27 15.52 -17.59
C LEU A 303 8.71 16.74 -18.34
N PRO A 304 8.06 17.69 -17.67
CA PRO A 304 7.71 18.98 -18.27
C PRO A 304 8.97 19.86 -18.47
N PRO A 305 8.97 20.82 -19.41
CA PRO A 305 10.16 21.63 -19.72
C PRO A 305 10.82 22.31 -18.52
N GLU A 306 10.04 22.73 -17.51
CA GLU A 306 10.58 23.36 -16.29
C GLU A 306 11.43 22.42 -15.43
N LEU A 307 11.23 21.11 -15.55
CA LEU A 307 11.98 20.08 -14.82
C LEU A 307 13.12 19.46 -15.64
N ARG A 308 13.43 19.98 -16.83
CA ARG A 308 14.49 19.46 -17.72
C ARG A 308 15.75 20.32 -17.73
N GLY A 309 16.89 19.68 -17.97
CA GLY A 309 18.19 20.34 -18.15
C GLY A 309 18.52 21.36 -17.06
N GLU A 310 19.08 22.52 -17.45
CA GLU A 310 19.44 23.58 -16.50
C GLU A 310 18.23 24.30 -15.86
N SER A 311 17.02 24.12 -16.38
CA SER A 311 15.82 24.82 -15.89
C SER A 311 15.52 24.44 -14.45
N ILE A 312 15.68 23.17 -14.10
CA ILE A 312 15.38 22.65 -12.75
C ILE A 312 16.34 23.16 -11.67
N GLU A 313 17.58 23.53 -12.05
CA GLU A 313 18.58 24.05 -11.12
C GLU A 313 18.15 25.38 -10.50
N ARG A 314 17.42 26.19 -11.27
CA ARG A 314 16.91 27.50 -10.83
C ARG A 314 15.62 27.41 -10.00
N LEU A 315 14.96 26.26 -9.98
CA LEU A 315 13.67 26.08 -9.30
C LEU A 315 13.81 25.82 -7.81
N THR A 316 13.29 26.69 -6.96
CA THR A 316 13.17 26.43 -5.51
C THR A 316 11.86 25.72 -5.13
N LYS A 317 10.86 25.77 -6.02
CA LYS A 317 9.54 25.14 -5.90
C LYS A 317 9.05 24.75 -7.30
N SER A 318 8.28 23.67 -7.39
CA SER A 318 7.58 23.29 -8.62
C SER A 318 6.15 22.84 -8.31
N ARG A 319 5.26 23.01 -9.29
CA ARG A 319 3.92 22.44 -9.22
C ARG A 319 3.94 20.91 -9.28
N PHE A 320 4.89 20.34 -10.02
CA PHE A 320 5.05 18.91 -10.26
C PHE A 320 5.86 18.19 -9.17
N ALA A 321 6.50 18.89 -8.23
CA ALA A 321 7.16 18.30 -7.06
C ALA A 321 6.60 18.88 -5.75
N PRO A 322 5.31 18.65 -5.45
CA PRO A 322 4.57 19.34 -4.37
C PRO A 322 5.01 18.95 -2.95
N TYR A 323 5.51 17.72 -2.75
CA TYR A 323 5.58 17.11 -1.42
C TYR A 323 7.00 17.00 -0.87
N GLY A 324 8.00 16.77 -1.73
CA GLY A 324 9.40 16.72 -1.35
C GLY A 324 9.72 15.58 -0.39
N LEU A 325 9.14 14.39 -0.63
CA LEU A 325 9.44 13.18 0.12
C LEU A 325 10.81 12.65 -0.29
N CYS A 326 11.60 12.21 0.69
CA CYS A 326 12.93 11.62 0.46
C CYS A 326 12.85 10.12 0.17
N ASP A 327 11.82 9.45 0.68
CA ASP A 327 11.48 8.06 0.45
C ASP A 327 10.00 7.83 0.78
N LEU A 328 9.50 6.62 0.55
CA LEU A 328 8.13 6.21 0.87
C LEU A 328 8.09 5.20 2.03
N THR A 329 9.02 5.30 2.97
CA THR A 329 9.04 4.45 4.18
C THR A 329 7.92 4.85 5.16
N ILE A 330 7.60 3.97 6.11
CA ILE A 330 6.59 4.24 7.14
C ILE A 330 6.87 5.57 7.86
N PRO A 331 8.10 5.89 8.31
CA PRO A 331 8.38 7.19 8.92
C PRO A 331 8.10 8.39 8.01
N SER A 332 8.42 8.32 6.71
CA SER A 332 8.20 9.42 5.77
C SER A 332 6.72 9.68 5.53
N TRP A 333 5.94 8.62 5.29
CA TRP A 333 4.49 8.73 5.15
C TRP A 333 3.80 9.25 6.42
N VAL A 334 4.18 8.73 7.59
CA VAL A 334 3.59 9.18 8.86
C VAL A 334 3.95 10.63 9.16
N LYS A 335 5.19 11.07 8.89
CA LYS A 335 5.58 12.49 9.00
C LYS A 335 4.80 13.36 8.01
N PHE A 336 4.61 12.90 6.78
CA PHE A 336 3.87 13.61 5.75
C PHE A 336 2.38 13.76 6.11
N ALA A 337 1.74 12.69 6.57
CA ALA A 337 0.37 12.71 7.10
C ALA A 337 0.20 13.71 8.26
N ARG A 338 1.13 13.71 9.23
CA ARG A 338 1.11 14.69 10.33
C ARG A 338 1.23 16.13 9.82
N LYS A 339 2.14 16.38 8.86
CA LYS A 339 2.33 17.69 8.24
C LYS A 339 1.06 18.16 7.53
N MET A 340 0.35 17.26 6.83
CA MET A 340 -0.94 17.57 6.20
C MET A 340 -2.03 17.91 7.22
N GLY A 341 -2.11 17.18 8.33
CA GLY A 341 -3.04 17.47 9.42
C GLY A 341 -2.83 18.85 10.08
N GLN A 342 -1.62 19.41 9.98
CA GLN A 342 -1.26 20.73 10.52
C GLN A 342 -1.39 21.85 9.48
N LYS A 343 -1.05 21.58 8.21
CA LYS A 343 -0.92 22.60 7.17
C LYS A 343 -2.08 22.55 6.18
N LYS A 344 -3.11 23.35 6.43
CA LYS A 344 -4.31 23.46 5.55
C LYS A 344 -3.97 23.67 4.06
N LYS A 345 -2.98 24.51 3.74
CA LYS A 345 -2.56 24.74 2.34
C LYS A 345 -1.98 23.49 1.68
N LEU A 346 -1.23 22.68 2.44
CA LEU A 346 -0.68 21.42 1.95
C LEU A 346 -1.80 20.39 1.74
N TRP A 347 -2.73 20.29 2.70
CA TRP A 347 -3.91 19.43 2.55
C TRP A 347 -4.75 19.82 1.33
N LYS A 348 -5.02 21.11 1.11
CA LYS A 348 -5.78 21.58 -0.05
C LYS A 348 -5.14 21.10 -1.36
N ARG A 349 -3.83 21.28 -1.50
CA ARG A 349 -3.07 20.83 -2.68
C ARG A 349 -3.03 19.31 -2.83
N PHE A 350 -2.99 18.57 -1.73
CA PHE A 350 -3.12 17.11 -1.76
C PHE A 350 -4.51 16.70 -2.26
N ARG A 351 -5.57 17.33 -1.72
CA ARG A 351 -6.96 17.07 -2.13
C ARG A 351 -7.21 17.36 -3.61
N GLU A 352 -6.65 18.44 -4.15
CA GLU A 352 -6.73 18.76 -5.59
C GLU A 352 -6.15 17.61 -6.43
N ALA A 353 -4.98 17.08 -6.06
CA ALA A 353 -4.37 15.92 -6.71
C ALA A 353 -5.16 14.61 -6.50
N MET A 354 -5.83 14.42 -5.36
CA MET A 354 -6.62 13.20 -5.10
C MET A 354 -7.67 12.94 -6.19
N PHE A 355 -8.28 14.02 -6.69
CA PHE A 355 -9.42 13.97 -7.61
C PHE A 355 -9.06 14.42 -9.02
N LEU A 356 -7.78 14.69 -9.30
CA LEU A 356 -7.32 15.24 -10.58
C LEU A 356 -8.06 16.55 -10.93
N GLU A 357 -8.37 17.36 -9.91
CA GLU A 357 -8.94 18.70 -10.05
C GLU A 357 -7.81 19.67 -10.49
N THR A 358 -7.43 19.63 -11.77
CA THR A 358 -6.45 20.57 -12.36
C THR A 358 -7.11 21.78 -12.99
#